data_AF-A0A7J3SMT8-F1
#
_entry.id   AF-A0A7J3SMT8-F1
#
_cell.length_a   1.000
_cell.length_b   1.000
_cell.length_c   1.000
_cell.angle_alpha   90.00
_cell.angle_beta   90.00
_cell.angle_gamma   90.00
#
_symmetry.space_group_name_H-M   'P 1'
#
loop_
_entity.id
_entity.type
_entity.pdbx_description
1 polymer ?
#
loop_
_entity_poly.entity_id
_entity_poly.type
_entity_poly.pdbx_seq_one_letter_code
_entity_poly.pdbx_strand_id
1 'polypeptide(L)'
;MVPSAEATYVEIRQQLAKQSCIKIGIPTIDHLAGCLPGGAISEIYGDFDLILHASYIAVASLHCRGGAALGIVQDNQMTYDLYAVRTFLRIMGCSEDGLLISRAFKIEDAVEMIKEAISIPAENLVIFDPYVHSPLQPKEYWRLTPLTAALRKAMVSGKRIVLLNRVTKFGRFLPEGGKMHHHAISVIIKLERNGKKSYRAFLVKHPSKPEASASGSIRELYEVSREWGGQYLLLEWL
;
A
#
# COMPACT_ATOMS: atom_id res chain seq x y z
N MET A 1 -29.82 26.35 19.32
CA MET A 1 -28.35 26.15 19.41
C MET A 1 -27.85 25.91 18.00
N VAL A 2 -27.15 26.88 17.42
CA VAL A 2 -26.53 26.74 16.10
C VAL A 2 -25.21 25.98 16.31
N PRO A 3 -24.92 24.89 15.57
CA PRO A 3 -23.62 24.23 15.66
C PRO A 3 -22.51 25.23 15.33
N SER A 4 -21.39 25.20 16.06
CA SER A 4 -20.26 26.08 15.75
C SER A 4 -19.78 25.81 14.31
N ALA A 5 -19.47 26.87 13.56
CA ALA A 5 -19.05 26.77 12.17
C ALA A 5 -17.83 25.84 11.96
N GLU A 6 -17.00 25.65 12.99
CA GLU A 6 -15.87 24.71 12.99
C GLU A 6 -16.30 23.24 13.04
N ALA A 7 -17.35 22.89 13.81
CA ALA A 7 -17.87 21.52 13.85
C ALA A 7 -18.46 21.11 12.50
N THR A 8 -19.14 22.04 11.83
CA THR A 8 -19.70 21.84 10.49
C THR A 8 -18.61 21.73 9.42
N TYR A 9 -17.49 22.45 9.55
CA TYR A 9 -16.37 22.38 8.60
C TYR A 9 -15.59 21.05 8.70
N VAL A 10 -15.43 20.52 9.92
CA VAL A 10 -14.80 19.21 10.15
C VAL A 10 -15.68 18.07 9.64
N GLU A 11 -17.00 18.13 9.88
CA GLU A 11 -17.95 17.13 9.35
C GLU A 11 -18.04 17.15 7.82
N ILE A 12 -18.02 18.34 7.20
CA ILE A 12 -17.99 18.49 5.73
C ILE A 12 -16.66 17.98 5.16
N ARG A 13 -15.51 18.24 5.80
CA ARG A 13 -14.22 17.63 5.38
C ARG A 13 -14.20 16.12 5.57
N GLN A 14 -14.81 15.59 6.63
CA GLN A 14 -14.93 14.15 6.84
C GLN A 14 -15.91 13.50 5.84
N GLN A 15 -16.95 14.22 5.40
CA GLN A 15 -17.85 13.78 4.32
C GLN A 15 -17.23 13.91 2.91
N LEU A 16 -16.38 14.91 2.66
CA LEU A 16 -15.65 15.08 1.40
C LEU A 16 -14.44 14.14 1.29
N ALA A 17 -13.74 13.86 2.40
CA ALA A 17 -12.72 12.82 2.48
C ALA A 17 -13.33 11.40 2.29
N LYS A 18 -14.61 11.22 2.63
CA LYS A 18 -15.40 10.03 2.28
C LYS A 18 -15.70 9.91 0.77
N GLN A 19 -15.39 10.89 -0.07
CA GLN A 19 -15.72 10.89 -1.51
C GLN A 19 -14.53 10.91 -2.48
N SER A 20 -13.27 11.06 -2.03
CA SER A 20 -12.13 10.87 -2.93
C SER A 20 -11.86 9.37 -3.11
N CYS A 21 -12.03 8.87 -4.33
CA CYS A 21 -11.76 7.48 -4.68
C CYS A 21 -10.59 7.46 -5.66
N ILE A 22 -9.49 6.79 -5.30
CA ILE A 22 -8.23 6.88 -6.04
C ILE A 22 -7.83 5.49 -6.54
N LYS A 23 -7.43 5.43 -7.81
CA LYS A 23 -6.89 4.23 -8.45
C LYS A 23 -5.43 4.00 -8.04
N ILE A 24 -5.01 2.74 -7.95
CA ILE A 24 -3.63 2.32 -7.62
C ILE A 24 -2.67 2.66 -8.78
N GLY A 25 -3.17 2.77 -10.01
CA GLY A 25 -2.36 3.12 -11.18
C GLY A 25 -1.86 1.91 -11.97
N ILE A 26 -2.25 0.70 -11.59
CA ILE A 26 -1.95 -0.52 -12.34
C ILE A 26 -3.24 -0.93 -13.07
N PRO A 27 -3.31 -0.83 -14.41
CA PRO A 27 -4.57 -0.95 -15.17
C PRO A 27 -5.37 -2.22 -14.86
N THR A 28 -4.70 -3.38 -14.82
CA THR A 28 -5.37 -4.66 -14.52
C THR A 28 -5.94 -4.70 -13.10
N ILE A 29 -5.22 -4.14 -12.13
CA ILE A 29 -5.65 -4.07 -10.72
C ILE A 29 -6.81 -3.08 -10.58
N ASP A 30 -6.69 -1.90 -11.19
CA ASP A 30 -7.73 -0.86 -11.18
C ASP A 30 -9.02 -1.33 -11.89
N HIS A 31 -8.90 -2.18 -12.91
CA HIS A 31 -10.05 -2.81 -13.55
C HIS A 31 -10.81 -3.73 -12.58
N LEU A 32 -10.07 -4.58 -11.85
CA LEU A 32 -10.64 -5.52 -10.90
C LEU A 32 -11.20 -4.83 -9.65
N ALA A 33 -10.35 -4.11 -8.92
CA ALA A 33 -10.71 -3.48 -7.65
C ALA A 33 -11.51 -2.18 -7.82
N GLY A 34 -11.38 -1.51 -8.96
CA GLY A 34 -11.90 -0.15 -9.12
C GLY A 34 -10.97 0.86 -8.44
N CYS A 35 -11.57 1.84 -7.76
CA CYS A 35 -10.82 2.82 -6.99
C CYS A 35 -10.92 2.50 -5.49
N LEU A 36 -9.90 2.92 -4.75
CA LEU A 36 -9.80 2.72 -3.32
C LEU A 36 -10.36 3.95 -2.58
N PRO A 37 -11.32 3.78 -1.65
CA PRO A 37 -11.81 4.89 -0.85
C PRO A 37 -10.83 5.25 0.27
N GLY A 38 -10.95 6.48 0.79
CA GLY A 38 -10.31 6.87 2.05
C GLY A 38 -10.87 6.05 3.22
N GLY A 39 -10.05 5.80 4.23
CA GLY A 39 -10.44 4.97 5.38
C GLY A 39 -10.66 3.50 5.06
N ALA A 40 -9.97 2.98 4.05
CA ALA A 40 -9.93 1.55 3.73
C ALA A 40 -8.50 1.01 3.73
N ILE A 41 -8.38 -0.28 4.03
CA ILE A 41 -7.11 -1.01 3.90
C ILE A 41 -7.24 -1.96 2.71
N SER A 42 -6.32 -1.82 1.76
CA SER A 42 -6.21 -2.68 0.59
C SER A 42 -4.87 -3.42 0.63
N GLU A 43 -4.87 -4.68 0.24
CA GLU A 43 -3.69 -5.53 0.23
C GLU A 43 -3.48 -6.13 -1.15
N ILE A 44 -2.25 -6.03 -1.64
CA ILE A 44 -1.77 -6.70 -2.84
C ILE A 44 -0.67 -7.66 -2.38
N TYR A 45 -0.80 -8.95 -2.71
CA TYR A 45 0.18 -9.96 -2.32
C TYR A 45 0.42 -10.97 -3.44
N GLY A 46 1.50 -11.74 -3.37
CA GLY A 46 1.80 -12.75 -4.39
C GLY A 46 3.28 -12.88 -4.69
N ASP A 47 3.60 -13.13 -5.96
CA ASP A 47 5.00 -13.25 -6.40
C ASP A 47 5.78 -11.98 -6.08
N PHE A 48 6.83 -12.12 -5.28
CA PHE A 48 7.53 -10.99 -4.68
C PHE A 48 8.05 -9.97 -5.71
N ASP A 49 8.56 -10.44 -6.85
CA ASP A 49 9.04 -9.58 -7.94
C ASP A 49 7.92 -8.70 -8.51
N LEU A 50 6.70 -9.25 -8.68
CA LEU A 50 5.53 -8.49 -9.11
C LEU A 50 5.09 -7.49 -8.04
N ILE A 51 5.12 -7.89 -6.77
CA ILE A 51 4.74 -7.04 -5.64
C ILE A 51 5.70 -5.87 -5.46
N LEU A 52 7.00 -6.11 -5.62
CA LEU A 52 8.02 -5.08 -5.62
C LEU A 52 7.76 -4.04 -6.71
N HIS A 53 7.52 -4.47 -7.95
CA HIS A 53 7.27 -3.54 -9.05
C HIS A 53 5.91 -2.84 -8.92
N ALA A 54 4.88 -3.55 -8.49
CA ALA A 54 3.57 -2.98 -8.19
C ALA A 54 3.66 -1.91 -7.10
N SER A 55 4.54 -2.09 -6.11
CA SER A 55 4.76 -1.11 -5.05
C SER A 55 5.28 0.21 -5.59
N TYR A 56 6.23 0.20 -6.54
CA TYR A 56 6.81 1.44 -7.09
C TYR A 56 5.75 2.25 -7.82
N ILE A 57 4.91 1.58 -8.62
CA ILE A 57 3.80 2.20 -9.33
C ILE A 57 2.74 2.72 -8.35
N ALA A 58 2.38 1.92 -7.35
CA ALA A 58 1.37 2.30 -6.36
C ALA A 58 1.80 3.54 -5.57
N VAL A 59 3.05 3.59 -5.09
CA VAL A 59 3.60 4.76 -4.40
C VAL A 59 3.54 5.99 -5.28
N ALA A 60 4.07 5.90 -6.51
CA ALA A 60 4.09 7.03 -7.43
C ALA A 60 2.66 7.51 -7.74
N SER A 61 1.76 6.59 -8.13
CA SER A 61 0.39 6.95 -8.54
C SER A 61 -0.42 7.57 -7.41
N LEU A 62 -0.28 7.06 -6.18
CA LEU A 62 -0.96 7.59 -5.02
C LEU A 62 -0.36 8.93 -4.58
N HIS A 63 0.96 9.09 -4.65
CA HIS A 63 1.61 10.36 -4.37
C HIS A 63 1.08 11.48 -5.27
N CYS A 64 0.96 11.19 -6.58
CA CYS A 64 0.43 12.14 -7.56
C CYS A 64 -1.06 12.46 -7.40
N ARG A 65 -1.77 11.70 -6.56
CA ARG A 65 -3.22 11.82 -6.32
C ARG A 65 -3.48 11.94 -4.82
N GLY A 66 -2.97 13.01 -4.20
CA GLY A 66 -3.26 13.33 -2.79
C GLY A 66 -2.10 13.11 -1.82
N GLY A 67 -0.87 12.93 -2.32
CA GLY A 67 0.32 12.73 -1.49
C GLY A 67 0.41 11.33 -0.90
N ALA A 68 1.63 10.88 -0.60
CA ALA A 68 1.86 9.55 -0.06
C ALA A 68 2.95 9.55 0.99
N ALA A 69 2.69 8.75 2.02
CA ALA A 69 3.63 8.31 3.04
C ALA A 69 4.02 6.87 2.70
N LEU A 70 5.32 6.58 2.50
CA LEU A 70 5.84 5.25 2.22
C LEU A 70 6.55 4.68 3.44
N GLY A 71 6.03 3.58 3.98
CA GLY A 71 6.70 2.76 4.97
C GLY A 71 7.32 1.51 4.35
N ILE A 72 8.60 1.24 4.59
CA ILE A 72 9.30 0.06 4.08
C ILE A 72 9.73 -0.79 5.28
N VAL A 73 9.12 -1.95 5.45
CA VAL A 73 9.56 -2.91 6.46
C VAL A 73 10.51 -3.91 5.80
N GLN A 74 11.72 -4.02 6.31
CA GLN A 74 12.78 -4.77 5.64
C GLN A 74 13.73 -5.46 6.62
N ASP A 75 14.33 -6.54 6.16
CA ASP A 75 15.42 -7.27 6.82
C ASP A 75 16.81 -6.84 6.29
N ASN A 76 16.86 -6.21 5.12
CA ASN A 76 18.06 -5.68 4.48
C ASN A 76 17.78 -4.29 3.88
N GLN A 77 18.75 -3.38 3.96
CA GLN A 77 18.65 -2.02 3.41
C GLN A 77 18.46 -1.98 1.89
N MET A 78 18.91 -3.00 1.15
CA MET A 78 18.85 -3.05 -0.31
C MET A 78 17.56 -3.64 -0.88
N THR A 79 16.58 -4.00 -0.04
CA THR A 79 15.38 -4.70 -0.50
C THR A 79 14.46 -3.82 -1.37
N TYR A 80 14.52 -2.50 -1.21
CA TYR A 80 13.62 -1.56 -1.89
C TYR A 80 14.39 -0.44 -2.60
N ASP A 81 14.18 -0.31 -3.92
CA ASP A 81 14.82 0.71 -4.75
C ASP A 81 13.97 1.98 -4.85
N LEU A 82 14.39 3.03 -4.14
CA LEU A 82 13.73 4.33 -4.17
C LEU A 82 13.90 5.05 -5.52
N TYR A 83 14.92 4.72 -6.31
CA TYR A 83 15.09 5.29 -7.65
C TYR A 83 14.03 4.79 -8.63
N ALA A 84 13.52 3.57 -8.42
CA ALA A 84 12.41 3.05 -9.20
C ALA A 84 11.14 3.89 -8.98
N VAL A 85 10.81 4.23 -7.72
CA VAL A 85 9.67 5.12 -7.39
C VAL A 85 9.79 6.46 -8.11
N ARG A 86 10.96 7.09 -8.05
CA ARG A 86 11.22 8.37 -8.73
C ARG A 86 11.03 8.30 -10.22
N THR A 87 11.48 7.20 -10.81
CA THR A 87 11.35 7.03 -12.25
C THR A 87 9.87 6.98 -12.63
N PHE A 88 9.04 6.27 -11.86
CA PHE A 88 7.58 6.30 -12.07
C PHE A 88 6.96 7.68 -11.79
N LEU A 89 7.42 8.43 -10.79
CA LEU A 89 6.96 9.80 -10.56
C LEU A 89 7.21 10.72 -11.77
N ARG A 90 8.42 10.63 -12.36
CA ARG A 90 8.77 11.38 -13.57
C ARG A 90 7.93 10.97 -14.78
N ILE A 91 7.78 9.68 -15.00
CA ILE A 91 6.91 9.13 -16.07
C ILE A 91 5.48 9.65 -15.92
N MET A 92 5.00 9.80 -14.68
CA MET A 92 3.67 10.33 -14.37
C MET A 92 3.61 11.87 -14.35
N GLY A 93 4.71 12.58 -14.60
CA GLY A 93 4.77 14.05 -14.64
C GLY A 93 4.57 14.72 -13.28
N CYS A 94 5.10 14.11 -12.23
CA CYS A 94 4.75 14.41 -10.85
C CYS A 94 5.98 14.72 -10.00
N SER A 95 5.87 15.70 -9.08
CA SER A 95 6.97 16.06 -8.18
C SER A 95 7.21 14.96 -7.15
N GLU A 96 8.44 14.90 -6.65
CA GLU A 96 8.81 14.10 -5.47
C GLU A 96 8.52 14.86 -4.16
N ASP A 97 8.24 16.17 -4.24
CA ASP A 97 8.06 17.02 -3.08
C ASP A 97 6.90 16.55 -2.20
N GLY A 98 7.20 16.31 -0.93
CA GLY A 98 6.22 15.81 0.03
C GLY A 98 5.97 14.31 -0.07
N LEU A 99 6.68 13.56 -0.93
CA LEU A 99 6.81 12.11 -0.76
C LEU A 99 7.75 11.89 0.40
N LEU A 100 7.24 11.20 1.40
CA LEU A 100 7.95 11.00 2.63
C LEU A 100 8.11 9.51 2.92
N ILE A 101 9.28 9.12 3.40
CA ILE A 101 9.69 7.71 3.51
C ILE A 101 10.19 7.41 4.91
N SER A 102 9.80 6.24 5.42
CA SER A 102 10.36 5.67 6.64
C SER A 102 10.65 4.18 6.46
N ARG A 103 11.65 3.69 7.17
CA ARG A 103 12.14 2.32 7.12
C ARG A 103 12.06 1.70 8.51
N ALA A 104 11.51 0.50 8.57
CA ALA A 104 11.40 -0.29 9.78
C ALA A 104 12.22 -1.57 9.67
N PHE A 105 13.03 -1.86 10.70
CA PHE A 105 13.92 -3.03 10.73
C PHE A 105 13.45 -4.10 11.72
N LYS A 106 12.42 -3.78 12.51
CA LYS A 106 11.71 -4.68 13.43
C LYS A 106 10.22 -4.44 13.35
N ILE A 107 9.44 -5.33 13.94
CA ILE A 107 7.98 -5.19 13.95
C ILE A 107 7.54 -4.00 14.82
N GLU A 108 8.24 -3.72 15.90
CA GLU A 108 7.98 -2.58 16.77
C GLU A 108 8.19 -1.26 16.02
N ASP A 109 9.28 -1.16 15.23
CA ASP A 109 9.56 0.01 14.39
C ASP A 109 8.43 0.21 13.36
N ALA A 110 7.92 -0.88 12.76
CA ALA A 110 6.83 -0.81 11.80
C ALA A 110 5.53 -0.30 12.45
N VAL A 111 5.28 -0.69 13.71
CA VAL A 111 4.14 -0.20 14.49
C VAL A 111 4.24 1.30 14.76
N GLU A 112 5.41 1.78 15.20
CA GLU A 112 5.61 3.22 15.47
C GLU A 112 5.55 4.04 14.18
N MET A 113 6.19 3.58 13.10
CA MET A 113 6.11 4.21 11.78
C MET A 113 4.66 4.41 11.31
N ILE A 114 3.79 3.41 11.50
CA ILE A 114 2.37 3.53 11.12
C ILE A 114 1.63 4.52 12.04
N LYS A 115 1.95 4.55 13.33
CA LYS A 115 1.35 5.51 14.27
C LYS A 115 1.74 6.94 13.93
N GLU A 116 2.99 7.19 13.60
CA GLU A 116 3.49 8.51 13.19
C GLU A 116 2.85 8.97 11.89
N ALA A 117 2.70 8.06 10.92
CA ALA A 117 2.05 8.34 9.64
C ALA A 117 0.62 8.88 9.76
N ILE A 118 -0.06 8.67 10.90
CA ILE A 118 -1.39 9.24 11.19
C ILE A 118 -1.35 10.77 11.18
N SER A 119 -0.29 11.37 11.74
CA SER A 119 -0.13 12.81 11.91
C SER A 119 0.38 13.52 10.66
N ILE A 120 0.82 12.76 9.66
CA ILE A 120 1.44 13.29 8.44
C ILE A 120 0.35 13.80 7.49
N PRO A 121 0.51 14.96 6.84
CA PRO A 121 -0.51 15.52 5.94
C PRO A 121 -0.56 14.84 4.56
N ALA A 122 -0.36 13.52 4.49
CA ALA A 122 -0.53 12.72 3.27
C ALA A 122 -1.82 11.88 3.35
N GLU A 123 -2.65 11.85 2.30
CA GLU A 123 -3.89 11.06 2.33
C GLU A 123 -3.64 9.55 2.26
N ASN A 124 -2.55 9.16 1.59
CA ASN A 124 -2.23 7.77 1.29
C ASN A 124 -1.06 7.29 2.15
N LEU A 125 -1.20 6.08 2.70
CA LEU A 125 -0.13 5.36 3.40
C LEU A 125 0.12 4.04 2.65
N VAL A 126 1.30 3.93 2.04
CA VAL A 126 1.74 2.72 1.34
C VAL A 126 2.74 2.00 2.21
N ILE A 127 2.54 0.72 2.48
CA ILE A 127 3.43 -0.06 3.34
C ILE A 127 3.92 -1.27 2.56
N PHE A 128 5.23 -1.29 2.30
CA PHE A 128 5.90 -2.41 1.66
C PHE A 128 6.35 -3.43 2.69
N ASP A 129 5.96 -4.67 2.43
CA ASP A 129 6.33 -5.89 3.14
C ASP A 129 6.17 -5.87 4.67
N PRO A 130 4.99 -5.46 5.18
CA PRO A 130 4.77 -5.21 6.61
C PRO A 130 5.05 -6.41 7.53
N TYR A 131 5.12 -7.61 6.95
CA TYR A 131 5.19 -8.88 7.66
C TYR A 131 6.50 -9.64 7.45
N VAL A 132 7.56 -9.01 6.92
CA VAL A 132 8.88 -9.64 6.77
C VAL A 132 9.40 -10.29 8.06
N HIS A 133 9.18 -9.62 9.19
CA HIS A 133 9.57 -10.06 10.54
C HIS A 133 8.54 -10.98 11.21
N SER A 134 7.60 -11.56 10.46
CA SER A 134 6.59 -12.44 11.03
C SER A 134 7.21 -13.68 11.67
N PRO A 135 6.71 -14.10 12.85
CA PRO A 135 7.19 -15.28 13.55
C PRO A 135 7.15 -16.55 12.68
N LEU A 136 8.07 -17.46 12.93
CA LEU A 136 8.15 -18.75 12.23
C LEU A 136 7.12 -19.79 12.73
N GLN A 137 6.34 -19.46 13.76
CA GLN A 137 5.36 -20.36 14.33
C GLN A 137 3.97 -19.69 14.34
N PRO A 138 2.91 -20.34 13.80
CA PRO A 138 1.58 -19.73 13.73
C PRO A 138 1.01 -19.35 15.10
N LYS A 139 1.35 -20.10 16.16
CA LYS A 139 0.94 -19.80 17.54
C LYS A 139 1.49 -18.47 18.08
N GLU A 140 2.53 -17.91 17.45
CA GLU A 140 3.12 -16.63 17.84
C GLU A 140 2.54 -15.44 17.06
N TYR A 141 1.55 -15.65 16.18
CA TYR A 141 0.96 -14.58 15.37
C TYR A 141 0.24 -13.51 16.18
N TRP A 142 -0.07 -13.76 17.45
CA TRP A 142 -0.54 -12.73 18.37
C TRP A 142 0.47 -11.56 18.49
N ARG A 143 1.76 -11.79 18.22
CA ARG A 143 2.78 -10.72 18.17
C ARG A 143 2.56 -9.73 17.02
N LEU A 144 1.77 -10.11 16.01
CA LEU A 144 1.40 -9.26 14.87
C LEU A 144 0.14 -8.41 15.14
N THR A 145 -0.55 -8.65 16.26
CA THR A 145 -1.76 -7.92 16.66
C THR A 145 -1.53 -6.40 16.77
N PRO A 146 -0.43 -5.90 17.38
CA PRO A 146 -0.15 -4.46 17.45
C PRO A 146 -0.04 -3.80 16.08
N LEU A 147 0.59 -4.47 15.12
CA LEU A 147 0.73 -4.00 13.74
C LEU A 147 -0.65 -3.83 13.09
N THR A 148 -1.50 -4.85 13.19
CA THR A 148 -2.86 -4.78 12.67
C THR A 148 -3.70 -3.70 13.37
N ALA A 149 -3.50 -3.50 14.67
CA ALA A 149 -4.17 -2.44 15.43
C ALA A 149 -3.72 -1.04 14.97
N ALA A 150 -2.43 -0.84 14.71
CA ALA A 150 -1.89 0.42 14.17
C ALA A 150 -2.49 0.72 12.78
N LEU A 151 -2.54 -0.28 11.89
CA LEU A 151 -3.18 -0.16 10.58
C LEU A 151 -4.65 0.25 10.69
N ARG A 152 -5.41 -0.38 11.58
CA ARG A 152 -6.81 -0.01 11.83
C ARG A 152 -6.95 1.41 12.38
N LYS A 153 -6.04 1.85 13.25
CA LYS A 153 -6.05 3.22 13.78
C LYS A 153 -5.80 4.25 12.68
N ALA A 154 -4.85 3.99 11.79
CA ALA A 154 -4.58 4.82 10.62
C ALA A 154 -5.75 4.82 9.61
N MET A 155 -6.42 3.68 9.42
CA MET A 155 -7.64 3.59 8.61
C MET A 155 -8.76 4.48 9.20
N VAL A 156 -8.98 4.39 10.52
CA VAL A 156 -10.02 5.18 11.22
C VAL A 156 -9.74 6.68 11.16
N SER A 157 -8.47 7.10 11.10
CA SER A 157 -8.11 8.52 10.88
C SER A 157 -8.34 9.00 9.44
N GLY A 158 -8.89 8.15 8.56
CA GLY A 158 -9.25 8.47 7.19
C GLY A 158 -8.16 8.18 6.16
N LYS A 159 -7.00 7.65 6.57
CA LYS A 159 -5.94 7.29 5.61
C LYS A 159 -6.42 6.20 4.66
N ARG A 160 -6.00 6.30 3.40
CA ARG A 160 -6.08 5.21 2.43
C ARG A 160 -4.83 4.37 2.55
N ILE A 161 -4.97 3.12 2.96
CA ILE A 161 -3.83 2.25 3.24
C ILE A 161 -3.70 1.21 2.13
N VAL A 162 -2.51 1.10 1.54
CA VAL A 162 -2.17 0.07 0.56
C VAL A 162 -0.99 -0.74 1.08
N LEU A 163 -1.22 -2.03 1.30
CA LEU A 163 -0.22 -2.99 1.77
C LEU A 163 0.28 -3.81 0.58
N LEU A 164 1.60 -3.89 0.44
CA LEU A 164 2.27 -4.71 -0.57
C LEU A 164 2.94 -5.86 0.16
N ASN A 165 2.27 -6.99 0.24
CA ASN A 165 2.60 -8.07 1.17
C ASN A 165 3.20 -9.29 0.45
N ARG A 166 3.95 -10.09 1.19
CA ARG A 166 4.43 -11.39 0.74
C ARG A 166 3.35 -12.47 0.93
N VAL A 167 3.52 -13.57 0.22
CA VAL A 167 2.80 -14.82 0.50
C VAL A 167 3.26 -15.36 1.85
N THR A 168 2.32 -15.93 2.61
CA THR A 168 2.64 -16.51 3.93
C THR A 168 3.68 -17.63 3.85
N LYS A 169 4.52 -17.75 4.88
CA LYS A 169 5.47 -18.88 5.00
C LYS A 169 4.78 -20.24 5.16
N PHE A 170 3.49 -20.25 5.53
CA PHE A 170 2.70 -21.45 5.85
C PHE A 170 1.85 -21.98 4.70
N GLY A 171 2.03 -21.49 3.47
CA GLY A 171 1.25 -21.92 2.31
C GLY A 171 1.45 -21.02 1.11
N ARG A 172 0.82 -21.35 -0.02
CA ARG A 172 1.02 -20.60 -1.29
C ARG A 172 -0.13 -19.68 -1.67
N PHE A 173 -1.22 -19.69 -0.89
CA PHE A 173 -2.50 -19.11 -1.32
C PHE A 173 -2.89 -17.85 -0.54
N LEU A 174 -2.33 -17.61 0.64
CA LEU A 174 -2.76 -16.54 1.54
C LEU A 174 -1.65 -15.50 1.73
N PRO A 175 -2.02 -14.22 1.96
CA PRO A 175 -1.09 -13.20 2.39
C PRO A 175 -0.57 -13.51 3.81
N GLU A 176 0.60 -12.97 4.14
CA GLU A 176 1.14 -13.05 5.49
C GLU A 176 0.34 -12.19 6.49
N GLY A 177 0.32 -12.57 7.78
CA GLY A 177 -0.36 -11.83 8.85
C GLY A 177 -1.52 -12.57 9.52
N GLY A 178 -1.99 -13.67 8.92
CA GLY A 178 -2.98 -14.57 9.52
C GLY A 178 -4.43 -14.05 9.51
N LYS A 179 -5.32 -14.77 10.19
CA LYS A 179 -6.78 -14.53 10.11
C LYS A 179 -7.20 -13.16 10.61
N MET A 180 -6.63 -12.69 11.73
CA MET A 180 -6.99 -11.40 12.33
C MET A 180 -6.71 -10.25 11.35
N HIS A 181 -5.55 -10.27 10.70
CA HIS A 181 -5.17 -9.34 9.64
C HIS A 181 -6.14 -9.41 8.47
N HIS A 182 -6.39 -10.61 7.95
CA HIS A 182 -7.30 -10.84 6.82
C HIS A 182 -8.71 -10.24 7.05
N HIS A 183 -9.22 -10.26 8.28
CA HIS A 183 -10.50 -9.62 8.62
C HIS A 183 -10.45 -8.10 8.60
N ALA A 184 -9.30 -7.48 8.90
CA ALA A 184 -9.13 -6.03 8.88
C ALA A 184 -9.04 -5.45 7.45
N ILE A 185 -8.61 -6.26 6.48
CA ILE A 185 -8.44 -5.82 5.09
C ILE A 185 -9.77 -5.75 4.35
N SER A 186 -10.02 -4.67 3.63
CA SER A 186 -11.25 -4.47 2.85
C SER A 186 -11.15 -5.08 1.45
N VAL A 187 -10.01 -4.86 0.77
CA VAL A 187 -9.76 -5.32 -0.59
C VAL A 187 -8.48 -6.16 -0.62
N ILE A 188 -8.53 -7.35 -1.19
CA ILE A 188 -7.37 -8.25 -1.31
C ILE A 188 -7.20 -8.65 -2.77
N ILE A 189 -5.99 -8.46 -3.28
CA ILE A 189 -5.62 -8.76 -4.66
C ILE A 189 -4.38 -9.65 -4.65
N LYS A 190 -4.46 -10.81 -5.32
CA LYS A 190 -3.31 -11.70 -5.51
C LYS A 190 -2.69 -11.47 -6.88
N LEU A 191 -1.38 -11.34 -6.97
CA LEU A 191 -0.62 -11.32 -8.22
C LEU A 191 0.17 -12.62 -8.38
N GLU A 192 -0.03 -13.30 -9.50
CA GLU A 192 0.74 -14.49 -9.87
C GLU A 192 1.33 -14.35 -11.26
N ARG A 193 2.58 -14.77 -11.43
CA ARG A 193 3.26 -14.79 -12.71
C ARG A 193 2.63 -15.86 -13.58
N ASN A 194 2.21 -15.45 -14.78
CA ASN A 194 1.61 -16.35 -15.75
C ASN A 194 2.50 -16.39 -16.99
N GLY A 195 3.56 -17.21 -16.94
CA GLY A 195 4.59 -17.26 -17.97
C GLY A 195 5.54 -16.06 -17.95
N LYS A 196 6.30 -15.87 -19.04
CA LYS A 196 7.39 -14.86 -19.08
C LYS A 196 6.92 -13.42 -19.28
N LYS A 197 5.78 -13.21 -19.96
CA LYS A 197 5.34 -11.90 -20.45
C LYS A 197 4.03 -11.41 -19.84
N SER A 198 3.42 -12.19 -18.95
CA SER A 198 2.12 -11.88 -18.35
C SER A 198 2.07 -12.25 -16.88
N TYR A 199 1.13 -11.63 -16.19
CA TYR A 199 0.73 -11.98 -14.84
C TYR A 199 -0.79 -12.12 -14.79
N ARG A 200 -1.29 -12.77 -13.75
CA ARG A 200 -2.70 -12.87 -13.44
C ARG A 200 -2.95 -12.20 -12.10
N ALA A 201 -3.87 -11.24 -12.10
CA ALA A 201 -4.40 -10.64 -10.89
C ALA A 201 -5.70 -11.34 -10.51
N PHE A 202 -5.87 -11.67 -9.24
CA PHE A 202 -7.09 -12.23 -8.68
C PHE A 202 -7.64 -11.27 -7.63
N LEU A 203 -8.89 -10.87 -7.77
CA LEU A 203 -9.63 -10.19 -6.71
C LEU A 203 -10.12 -11.25 -5.73
N VAL A 204 -9.43 -11.38 -4.60
CA VAL A 204 -9.71 -12.40 -3.57
C VAL A 204 -10.78 -11.91 -2.59
N LYS A 205 -10.79 -10.61 -2.29
CA LYS A 205 -11.75 -10.00 -1.37
C LYS A 205 -12.11 -8.61 -1.83
N HIS A 206 -13.39 -8.29 -1.83
CA HIS A 206 -13.90 -6.95 -2.06
C HIS A 206 -15.27 -6.80 -1.37
N PRO A 207 -15.61 -5.64 -0.78
CA PRO A 207 -16.88 -5.48 -0.06
C PRO A 207 -18.12 -5.58 -0.96
N SER A 208 -18.01 -5.28 -2.24
CA SER A 208 -19.14 -5.17 -3.18
C SER A 208 -18.96 -5.88 -4.53
N LYS A 209 -17.81 -6.52 -4.77
CA LYS A 209 -17.52 -7.19 -6.04
C LYS A 209 -17.26 -8.67 -5.78
N PRO A 210 -17.73 -9.57 -6.67
CA PRO A 210 -17.40 -10.98 -6.55
C PRO A 210 -15.93 -11.23 -6.83
N GLU A 211 -15.45 -12.41 -6.42
CA GLU A 211 -14.13 -12.88 -6.83
C GLU A 211 -14.02 -12.90 -8.35
N ALA A 212 -12.89 -12.42 -8.87
CA ALA A 212 -12.65 -12.28 -10.31
C ALA A 212 -11.16 -12.39 -10.60
N SER A 213 -10.80 -12.58 -11.87
CA SER A 213 -9.41 -12.54 -12.28
C SER A 213 -9.26 -11.86 -13.63
N ALA A 214 -8.13 -11.18 -13.82
CA ALA A 214 -7.75 -10.56 -15.08
C ALA A 214 -6.28 -10.86 -15.37
N SER A 215 -5.93 -10.95 -16.64
CA SER A 215 -4.54 -11.10 -17.08
C SER A 215 -4.00 -9.74 -17.49
N GLY A 216 -2.82 -9.40 -16.96
CA GLY A 216 -2.07 -8.21 -17.30
C GLY A 216 -0.76 -8.56 -18.01
N SER A 217 -0.27 -7.63 -18.82
CA SER A 217 1.06 -7.73 -19.41
C SER A 217 2.11 -7.39 -18.35
N ILE A 218 3.23 -8.13 -18.32
CA ILE A 218 4.35 -7.79 -17.44
C ILE A 218 4.86 -6.36 -17.73
N ARG A 219 4.65 -5.84 -18.94
CA ARG A 219 4.98 -4.45 -19.27
C ARG A 219 4.23 -3.43 -18.40
N GLU A 220 3.02 -3.73 -17.97
CA GLU A 220 2.28 -2.84 -17.05
C GLU A 220 3.02 -2.61 -15.73
N LEU A 221 3.89 -3.53 -15.32
CA LEU A 221 4.64 -3.46 -14.07
C LEU A 221 6.11 -3.06 -14.27
N TYR A 222 6.71 -3.38 -15.43
CA TYR A 222 8.16 -3.26 -15.67
C TYR A 222 8.51 -2.25 -16.77
N GLU A 223 7.55 -1.73 -17.53
CA GLU A 223 7.83 -0.76 -18.58
C GLU A 223 8.07 0.62 -17.96
N VAL A 224 9.28 0.76 -17.44
CA VAL A 224 9.89 2.04 -17.14
C VAL A 224 10.33 2.61 -18.49
N SER A 225 9.77 3.76 -18.90
CA SER A 225 10.29 4.48 -20.07
C SER A 225 11.79 4.72 -19.86
N ARG A 226 12.57 4.91 -20.94
CA ARG A 226 14.04 5.03 -20.90
C ARG A 226 14.58 6.27 -20.13
N GLU A 227 13.76 6.90 -19.30
CA GLU A 227 14.09 8.09 -18.53
C GLU A 227 14.74 7.66 -17.20
N TRP A 228 16.01 8.01 -17.02
CA TRP A 228 16.70 7.76 -15.76
C TRP A 228 16.20 8.72 -14.68
N GLY A 229 15.85 8.18 -13.51
CA GLY A 229 15.21 8.89 -12.38
C GLY A 229 16.10 9.84 -11.57
N GLY A 230 17.39 10.00 -11.88
CA GLY A 230 18.27 10.92 -11.14
C GLY A 230 18.80 10.37 -9.82
N GLN A 231 19.85 11.01 -9.28
CA GLN A 231 20.34 10.85 -7.90
C GLN A 231 20.10 12.13 -7.10
N TYR A 232 18.96 12.24 -6.41
CA TYR A 232 18.72 13.25 -5.37
C TYR A 232 18.47 12.55 -4.02
N LEU A 233 18.36 13.26 -2.90
CA LEU A 233 17.96 12.62 -1.62
C LEU A 233 16.45 12.76 -1.45
N LEU A 234 15.75 11.66 -1.18
CA LEU A 234 14.34 11.75 -0.77
C LEU A 234 14.30 12.15 0.71
N LEU A 235 13.27 12.88 1.12
CA LEU A 235 13.09 13.26 2.51
C LEU A 235 12.69 12.03 3.33
N GLU A 236 13.62 11.53 4.13
CA GLU A 236 13.35 10.54 5.15
C GLU A 236 12.78 11.26 6.38
N TRP A 237 11.70 10.74 6.96
CA TRP A 237 11.31 11.13 8.32
C TRP A 237 11.81 10.05 9.28
N LEU A 238 12.31 10.51 10.43
CA LEU A 238 12.74 9.67 11.54
C LEU A 238 11.71 9.73 12.65
#